data_AF-A0A8T4FK53-F1
#
_entry.id   AF-A0A8T4FK53-F1
#
_cell.length_a   1.000
_cell.length_b   1.000
_cell.length_c   1.000
_cell.angle_alpha   90.00
_cell.angle_beta   90.00
_cell.angle_gamma   90.00
#
_symmetry.space_group_name_H-M   'P 1'
#
loop_
_entity.id
_entity.type
_entity.pdbx_description
1 polymer ?
#
loop_
_entity_poly.entity_id
_entity_poly.type
_entity_poly.pdbx_seq_one_letter_code
_entity_poly.pdbx_strand_id
1 'polypeptide(L)'
;MTDPYEALLKHAYTNITEKSGDEGRFIVPEARVFVEGKTTVIENFSEIVSVLRREPDGVLKFICGELGTAGKNEPTRAVFNGKFDKQQIAGIISKYVEDYVI
;
A
#
# COMPACT_ATOMS: atom_id res chain seq x y z
N MET A 1 13.31 -40.12 19.35
CA MET A 1 12.50 -40.74 18.28
C MET A 1 12.30 -39.64 17.27
N THR A 2 12.98 -39.71 16.12
CA THR A 2 12.95 -38.65 15.11
C THR A 2 11.54 -38.56 14.57
N ASP A 3 10.88 -37.41 14.73
CA ASP A 3 9.57 -37.18 14.11
C ASP A 3 9.68 -37.50 12.61
N PRO A 4 8.77 -38.32 12.05
CA PRO A 4 8.85 -38.69 10.65
C PRO A 4 8.80 -37.43 9.78
N TYR A 5 9.70 -37.34 8.81
CA TYR A 5 9.84 -36.21 7.89
C TYR A 5 8.47 -35.77 7.31
N GLU A 6 7.58 -36.73 7.05
CA GLU A 6 6.22 -36.50 6.58
C GLU A 6 5.34 -35.69 7.55
N ALA A 7 5.50 -35.86 8.86
CA ALA A 7 4.76 -35.11 9.86
C ALA A 7 5.22 -33.65 9.92
N LEU A 8 6.53 -33.41 9.83
CA LEU A 8 7.12 -32.08 9.75
C LEU A 8 6.72 -31.38 8.44
N LEU A 9 6.71 -32.11 7.33
CA LEU A 9 6.29 -31.62 6.02
C LEU A 9 4.81 -31.22 6.03
N LYS A 10 3.93 -32.07 6.57
CA LYS A 10 2.49 -31.78 6.67
C LYS A 10 2.22 -30.57 7.56
N HIS A 11 2.96 -30.44 8.67
CA HIS A 11 2.86 -29.28 9.56
C HIS A 11 3.34 -27.99 8.87
N ALA A 12 4.41 -28.05 8.08
CA ALA A 12 4.89 -26.92 7.29
C ALA A 12 3.86 -26.50 6.23
N TYR A 13 3.27 -27.43 5.49
CA TYR A 13 2.22 -27.12 4.50
C TYR A 13 0.93 -26.60 5.13
N THR A 14 0.60 -27.02 6.36
CA THR A 14 -0.59 -26.51 7.07
C THR A 14 -0.37 -25.09 7.61
N ASN A 15 0.87 -24.73 7.93
CA ASN A 15 1.25 -23.40 8.44
C ASN A 15 1.71 -22.43 7.34
N ILE A 16 2.01 -22.93 6.14
CA ILE A 16 2.00 -22.10 4.95
C ILE A 16 0.52 -21.77 4.74
N THR A 17 0.09 -20.67 5.36
CA THR A 17 -0.98 -19.84 4.80
C THR A 17 -0.59 -19.69 3.35
N GLU A 18 -1.27 -20.41 2.46
CA GLU A 18 -1.19 -20.16 1.02
C GLU A 18 -1.25 -18.65 0.92
N LYS A 19 -0.14 -18.01 0.54
CA LYS A 19 -0.21 -16.64 0.06
C LYS A 19 -1.27 -16.76 -0.99
N SER A 20 -2.48 -16.25 -0.72
CA SER A 20 -3.53 -16.11 -1.70
C SER A 20 -2.99 -15.08 -2.68
N GLY A 21 -2.03 -15.51 -3.50
CA GLY A 21 -1.66 -14.90 -4.75
C GLY A 21 -2.84 -15.17 -5.65
N ASP A 22 -3.91 -14.41 -5.40
CA ASP A 22 -4.83 -14.08 -6.46
C ASP A 22 -3.98 -13.23 -7.42
N GLU A 23 -3.26 -13.91 -8.32
CA GLU A 23 -2.64 -13.38 -9.53
C GLU A 23 -3.69 -12.80 -10.51
N GLY A 24 -4.90 -12.52 -10.03
CA GLY A 24 -5.88 -11.69 -10.71
C GLY A 24 -5.39 -10.25 -10.72
N ARG A 25 -4.52 -9.92 -11.68
CA ARG A 25 -4.13 -8.55 -12.10
C ARG A 25 -4.53 -7.48 -11.09
N PHE A 26 -3.69 -7.24 -10.09
CA PHE A 26 -3.89 -6.16 -9.13
C PHE A 26 -3.77 -4.82 -9.86
N ILE A 27 -4.89 -4.29 -10.36
CA ILE A 27 -4.93 -3.01 -11.05
C ILE A 27 -5.11 -1.93 -9.98
N VAL A 28 -4.00 -1.29 -9.60
CA VAL A 28 -4.04 -0.09 -8.76
C VAL A 28 -4.70 1.03 -9.57
N PRO A 29 -5.80 1.64 -9.10
CA PRO A 29 -6.40 2.76 -9.78
C PRO A 29 -5.41 3.94 -9.83
N GLU A 30 -5.38 4.67 -10.94
CA GLU A 30 -4.51 5.84 -11.06
C GLU A 30 -4.80 6.85 -9.95
N ALA A 31 -3.76 7.27 -9.21
CA ALA A 31 -3.90 8.27 -8.18
C ALA A 31 -4.33 9.63 -8.76
N ARG A 32 -5.47 10.13 -8.32
CA ARG A 32 -5.98 11.47 -8.64
C ARG A 32 -5.36 12.48 -7.68
N VAL A 33 -4.31 13.12 -8.16
CA VAL A 33 -3.52 14.09 -7.40
C VAL A 33 -3.84 15.51 -7.90
N PHE A 34 -4.15 16.40 -6.97
CA PHE A 34 -4.35 17.81 -7.22
C PHE A 34 -3.38 18.64 -6.38
N VAL A 35 -2.80 19.69 -6.97
CA VAL A 35 -1.97 20.64 -6.24
C VAL A 35 -2.80 21.89 -5.99
N GLU A 36 -3.13 22.15 -4.74
CA GLU A 36 -3.84 23.34 -4.28
C GLU A 36 -2.83 24.28 -3.59
N GLY A 37 -2.26 25.20 -4.36
CA GLY A 37 -1.28 26.18 -3.88
C GLY A 37 0.02 25.53 -3.40
N LYS A 38 0.20 25.44 -2.07
CA LYS A 38 1.36 24.81 -1.41
C LYS A 38 1.07 23.41 -0.88
N THR A 39 -0.12 22.88 -1.15
CA THR A 39 -0.59 21.60 -0.60
C THR A 39 -0.95 20.67 -1.75
N THR A 40 -0.63 19.39 -1.61
CA THR A 40 -0.98 18.35 -2.58
C THR A 40 -2.04 17.45 -1.98
N VAL A 41 -3.14 17.23 -2.70
CA VAL A 41 -4.30 16.45 -2.26
C VAL A 41 -4.47 15.24 -3.16
N ILE A 42 -4.62 14.06 -2.57
CA ILE A 42 -4.97 12.82 -3.25
C ILE A 42 -6.46 12.56 -3.01
N GLU A 43 -7.28 12.70 -4.03
CA GLU A 43 -8.75 12.57 -3.92
C GLU A 43 -9.19 11.12 -3.70
N ASN A 44 -8.57 10.17 -4.40
CA ASN A 44 -8.96 8.75 -4.39
C ASN A 44 -8.13 7.91 -3.40
N PHE A 45 -7.65 8.52 -2.32
CA PHE A 45 -6.81 7.83 -1.34
C PHE A 45 -7.55 6.65 -0.68
N SER A 46 -8.83 6.85 -0.33
CA SER A 46 -9.65 5.80 0.27
C SER A 46 -9.88 4.60 -0.66
N GLU A 47 -10.06 4.85 -1.98
CA GLU A 47 -10.20 3.80 -2.99
C GLU A 47 -8.89 3.01 -3.13
N ILE A 48 -7.75 3.69 -3.19
CA ILE A 48 -6.42 3.06 -3.29
C ILE A 48 -6.19 2.16 -2.07
N VAL A 49 -6.42 2.68 -0.85
CA VAL A 49 -6.25 1.92 0.39
C VAL A 49 -7.21 0.72 0.46
N SER A 50 -8.45 0.88 -0.01
CA SER A 50 -9.43 -0.19 -0.08
C SER A 50 -8.99 -1.32 -1.02
N VAL A 51 -8.46 -0.97 -2.19
CA VAL A 51 -7.88 -1.94 -3.15
C VAL A 51 -6.66 -2.65 -2.54
N LEU A 52 -5.80 -1.92 -1.83
CA LEU A 52 -4.64 -2.47 -1.12
C LEU A 52 -5.00 -3.36 0.07
N ARG A 53 -6.26 -3.33 0.55
CA ARG A 53 -6.71 -4.02 1.78
C ARG A 53 -5.80 -3.72 2.99
N ARG A 54 -5.32 -2.48 3.10
CA ARG A 54 -4.43 -2.02 4.20
C ARG A 54 -5.10 -0.93 5.03
N GLU A 55 -4.54 -0.65 6.20
CA GLU A 55 -4.98 0.47 7.01
C GLU A 55 -4.50 1.81 6.40
N PRO A 56 -5.39 2.82 6.32
CA PRO A 56 -5.05 4.12 5.69
C PRO A 56 -3.92 4.84 6.40
N ASP A 57 -3.80 4.69 7.72
CA ASP A 57 -2.76 5.32 8.53
C ASP A 57 -1.35 4.78 8.19
N GLY A 58 -1.24 3.47 7.91
CA GLY A 58 0.02 2.85 7.52
C GLY A 58 0.51 3.32 6.15
N VAL A 59 -0.41 3.40 5.17
CA VAL A 59 -0.10 3.91 3.83
C VAL A 59 0.27 5.40 3.89
N LEU A 60 -0.45 6.19 4.69
CA LEU A 60 -0.16 7.61 4.88
C LEU A 60 1.24 7.81 5.47
N LYS A 61 1.61 7.05 6.51
CA LYS A 61 2.94 7.12 7.14
C LYS A 61 4.06 6.82 6.15
N PHE A 62 3.89 5.81 5.30
CA PHE A 62 4.86 5.48 4.27
C PHE A 62 5.04 6.62 3.27
N ILE A 63 3.94 7.15 2.74
CA ILE A 63 3.98 8.27 1.78
C ILE A 63 4.58 9.52 2.42
N CYS A 64 4.22 9.84 3.67
CA CYS A 64 4.81 10.96 4.41
C CYS A 64 6.33 10.79 4.60
N GLY A 65 6.81 9.56 4.84
CA GLY A 65 8.23 9.24 4.95
C GLY A 65 8.99 9.46 3.64
N GLU A 66 8.45 8.95 2.52
CA GLU A 66 9.06 9.12 1.19
C GLU A 66 9.01 10.57 0.70
N LEU A 67 7.93 11.30 0.98
CA LEU A 67 7.79 12.71 0.62
C LEU A 67 8.50 13.67 1.58
N GLY A 68 8.94 13.19 2.74
CA GLY A 68 9.55 14.01 3.78
C GLY A 68 8.62 15.12 4.29
N THR A 69 7.30 14.87 4.32
CA THR A 69 6.32 15.90 4.70
C THR A 69 5.27 15.40 5.68
N ALA A 70 4.64 16.36 6.35
CA ALA A 70 3.45 16.11 7.14
C ALA A 70 2.22 16.00 6.22
N GLY A 71 1.54 14.86 6.32
CA GLY A 71 0.25 14.61 5.68
C GLY A 71 -0.85 14.38 6.71
N LYS A 72 -2.08 14.71 6.31
CA LYS A 72 -3.29 14.43 7.06
C LYS A 72 -4.17 13.48 6.26
N ASN A 73 -4.58 12.40 6.91
CA ASN A 73 -5.64 11.52 6.45
C ASN A 73 -6.99 12.22 6.67
N GLU A 74 -7.77 12.39 5.60
CA GLU A 74 -9.20 12.60 5.65
C GLU A 74 -9.92 11.31 5.17
N PRO A 75 -11.20 11.09 5.52
CA PRO A 75 -11.89 9.82 5.24
C PRO A 75 -11.91 9.41 3.76
N THR A 76 -11.93 10.38 2.85
CA THR A 76 -11.95 10.13 1.40
C THR A 76 -10.61 10.43 0.74
N ARG A 77 -9.89 11.44 1.24
CA ARG A 77 -8.73 12.06 0.59
C ARG A 77 -7.54 12.19 1.53
N ALA A 78 -6.33 12.26 1.00
CA ALA A 78 -5.12 12.54 1.79
C ALA A 78 -4.55 13.91 1.40
N VAL A 79 -4.17 14.71 2.39
CA VAL A 79 -3.68 16.07 2.20
C VAL A 79 -2.23 16.13 2.66
N PHE A 80 -1.32 16.54 1.79
CA PHE A 80 0.12 16.63 2.06
C PHE A 80 0.58 18.07 1.93
N ASN A 81 1.38 18.55 2.87
CA ASN A 81 1.96 19.89 2.79
C ASN A 81 3.17 19.86 1.83
N GLY A 82 3.06 20.51 0.68
CA GLY A 82 4.10 20.51 -0.33
C GLY A 82 3.52 20.46 -1.74
N LYS A 83 4.36 20.76 -2.72
CA LYS A 83 4.04 20.63 -4.13
C LYS A 83 4.72 19.36 -4.64
N PHE A 84 3.90 18.36 -5.00
CA PHE A 84 4.40 17.09 -5.53
C PHE A 84 3.77 16.79 -6.88
N ASP A 85 4.59 16.32 -7.81
CA ASP A 85 4.12 15.88 -9.11
C ASP A 85 3.35 14.57 -9.02
N LYS A 86 2.31 14.42 -9.86
CA LYS A 86 1.51 13.19 -9.96
C LYS A 86 2.40 11.96 -10.21
N GLN A 87 3.45 12.10 -11.02
CA GLN A 87 4.40 11.02 -11.32
C GLN A 87 5.19 10.57 -10.08
N GLN A 88 5.61 11.51 -9.23
CA GLN A 88 6.34 11.18 -8.01
C GLN A 88 5.47 10.39 -7.04
N ILE A 89 4.22 10.82 -6.85
CA ILE A 89 3.26 10.12 -5.99
C ILE A 89 2.91 8.75 -6.56
N ALA A 90 2.70 8.64 -7.87
CA ALA A 90 2.44 7.35 -8.52
C ALA A 90 3.61 6.37 -8.36
N GLY A 91 4.86 6.85 -8.45
CA GLY A 91 6.05 6.05 -8.20
C GLY A 91 6.15 5.54 -6.76
N ILE A 92 5.85 6.39 -5.78
CA ILE A 92 5.83 6.00 -4.35
C ILE A 92 4.76 4.95 -4.08
N ILE A 93 3.56 5.11 -4.63
CA ILE A 93 2.47 4.13 -4.50
C ILE A 93 2.86 2.80 -5.14
N SER A 94 3.51 2.85 -6.32
CA SER A 94 3.97 1.63 -7.01
C SER A 94 5.03 0.89 -6.19
N LYS A 95 5.99 1.61 -5.59
CA LYS A 95 6.96 1.03 -4.64
C LYS A 95 6.27 0.41 -3.43
N TYR A 96 5.28 1.11 -2.85
CA TYR A 96 4.54 0.57 -1.69
C TYR A 96 3.84 -0.75 -2.03
N VAL A 97 3.26 -0.85 -3.23
CA VAL A 97 2.62 -2.08 -3.72
C VAL A 97 3.65 -3.20 -3.85
N GLU A 98 4.82 -2.92 -4.43
CA GLU A 98 5.89 -3.89 -4.62
C GLU A 98 6.48 -4.38 -3.28
N ASP A 99 6.68 -3.50 -2.30
CA ASP A 99 7.29 -3.85 -1.01
C ASP A 99 6.31 -4.51 -0.02
N TYR A 100 5.04 -4.07 0.01
CA TYR A 100 4.10 -4.42 1.09
C TYR A 100 2.89 -5.25 0.65
N VAL A 101 2.67 -5.45 -0.65
CA VAL A 101 1.50 -6.17 -1.17
C VAL A 101 1.88 -7.43 -1.96
N ILE A 102 2.95 -7.38 -2.75
CA ILE A 102 3.40 -8.50 -3.60
C ILE A 102 4.33 -9.45 -2.81
#